data_AF-A0A920C3K5-F1
#
_entry.id   AF-A0A920C3K5-F1
#
_cell.length_a   1.000
_cell.length_b   1.000
_cell.length_c   1.000
_cell.angle_alpha   90.00
_cell.angle_beta   90.00
_cell.angle_gamma   90.00
#
_symmetry.space_group_name_H-M   'P 1'
#
loop_
_entity.id
_entity.type
_entity.pdbx_description
1 polymer ?
#
loop_
_entity_poly.entity_id
_entity_poly.type
_entity_poly.pdbx_seq_one_letter_code
_entity_poly.pdbx_strand_id
1 'polypeptide(L)'
;MNIRNPMLEEIKKNYSLAFEAAISAGITIGKEMEVEIDENEVGYIALHIGAAIERRKLMSEAKRCLIVCASGFGTAQLIYYKLKNQFGKELDVVGTTEYYKLRDYNLNDIDFIVSSIPISDVLVPVIQVNAILGDNDLIKIGQFVGEKSHSINTYFDEKLTFLRKKNQTMEEVLSFLNDELIKEGLVDDTFLEAVYEREEIAPTSYGNFVAIPHPITPKTEKLF
;
A
#
# COMPACT_ATOMS: atom_id res chain seq x y z
N MET A 1 15.21 32.18 -6.81
CA MET A 1 14.54 32.18 -8.13
C MET A 1 13.28 31.36 -7.92
N ASN A 2 12.09 31.95 -7.99
CA ASN A 2 10.86 31.26 -7.56
C ASN A 2 10.36 30.38 -8.72
N ILE A 3 10.68 29.08 -8.68
CA ILE A 3 10.32 28.14 -9.76
C ILE A 3 8.89 27.71 -9.51
N ARG A 4 7.94 28.28 -10.26
CA ARG A 4 6.54 27.84 -10.18
C ARG A 4 6.37 26.50 -10.90
N ASN A 5 5.84 25.50 -10.20
CA ASN A 5 5.49 24.22 -10.80
C ASN A 5 4.01 24.24 -11.25
N PRO A 6 3.72 24.35 -12.56
CA PRO A 6 2.34 24.42 -13.05
C PRO A 6 1.54 23.13 -12.83
N MET A 7 2.21 22.03 -12.50
CA MET A 7 1.60 20.71 -12.30
C MET A 7 1.50 20.33 -10.81
N LEU A 8 1.84 21.22 -9.88
CA LEU A 8 1.93 20.89 -8.45
C LEU A 8 0.66 20.22 -7.91
N GLU A 9 -0.50 20.82 -8.18
CA GLU A 9 -1.80 20.28 -7.74
C GLU A 9 -2.10 18.90 -8.36
N GLU A 10 -1.78 18.70 -9.63
CA GLU A 10 -1.96 17.41 -10.30
C GLU A 10 -1.01 16.35 -9.74
N ILE A 11 0.21 16.73 -9.37
CA ILE A 11 1.20 15.85 -8.77
C ILE A 11 0.75 15.43 -7.37
N LYS A 12 0.33 16.38 -6.51
CA LYS A 12 -0.19 16.09 -5.17
C LYS A 12 -1.39 15.14 -5.23
N LYS A 13 -2.30 15.37 -6.17
CA LYS A 13 -3.52 14.57 -6.34
C LYS A 13 -3.25 13.15 -6.86
N ASN A 14 -2.41 13.01 -7.89
CA ASN A 14 -2.25 11.74 -8.60
C ASN A 14 -1.05 10.91 -8.13
N TYR A 15 -0.07 11.55 -7.48
CA TYR A 15 1.18 10.94 -7.04
C TYR A 15 1.49 11.29 -5.57
N SER A 16 0.48 11.30 -4.71
CA SER A 16 0.60 11.65 -3.28
C SER A 16 1.73 10.91 -2.56
N LEU A 17 1.86 9.60 -2.77
CA LEU A 17 2.97 8.82 -2.19
C LEU A 17 4.35 9.31 -2.63
N ALA A 18 4.49 9.65 -3.92
CA ALA A 18 5.75 10.17 -4.44
C ALA A 18 6.05 11.57 -3.91
N PHE A 19 5.00 12.37 -3.70
CA PHE A 19 5.10 13.70 -3.11
C PHE A 19 5.57 13.64 -1.65
N GLU A 20 5.02 12.75 -0.83
CA GLU A 20 5.50 12.58 0.56
C GLU A 20 6.95 12.09 0.63
N ALA A 21 7.34 11.16 -0.25
CA ALA A 21 8.72 10.74 -0.36
C ALA A 21 9.63 11.91 -0.79
N ALA A 22 9.15 12.78 -1.67
CA ALA A 22 9.86 13.97 -2.10
C ALA A 22 10.00 15.02 -1.00
N ILE A 23 9.00 15.21 -0.14
CA ILE A 23 9.09 16.08 1.05
C ILE A 23 10.24 15.60 1.95
N SER A 24 10.26 14.30 2.26
CA SER A 24 11.31 13.70 3.10
C SER A 24 12.70 13.86 2.48
N ALA A 25 12.81 13.65 1.17
CA ALA A 25 14.05 13.87 0.42
C ALA A 25 14.46 15.35 0.41
N GLY A 26 13.51 16.25 0.17
CA GLY A 26 13.70 17.70 0.13
C GLY A 26 14.23 18.26 1.44
N ILE A 27 13.66 17.82 2.58
CA ILE A 27 14.16 18.18 3.92
C ILE A 27 15.63 17.77 4.09
N THR A 28 15.98 16.56 3.65
CA THR A 28 17.34 16.03 3.79
C THR A 28 18.32 16.80 2.89
N ILE A 29 17.94 17.03 1.64
CA ILE A 29 18.74 17.78 0.66
C ILE A 29 18.94 19.22 1.14
N GLY A 30 17.88 19.89 1.59
CA GLY A 30 17.95 21.27 2.08
C GLY A 30 18.88 21.43 3.26
N LYS A 31 18.88 20.46 4.20
CA LYS A 31 19.83 20.43 5.34
C LYS A 31 21.28 20.28 4.89
N GLU A 32 21.57 19.35 4.00
CA GLU A 32 22.96 19.08 3.54
C GLU A 32 23.51 20.21 2.66
N MET A 33 22.64 20.88 1.90
CA MET A 33 23.04 21.93 0.97
C MET A 33 22.89 23.34 1.55
N GLU A 34 22.40 23.46 2.80
CA GLU A 34 22.07 24.73 3.47
C GLU A 34 21.14 25.63 2.63
N VAL A 35 20.12 25.03 2.00
CA VAL A 35 19.11 25.74 1.19
C VAL A 35 17.70 25.37 1.61
N GLU A 36 16.77 26.29 1.39
CA GLU A 36 15.34 26.02 1.51
C GLU A 36 14.83 25.39 0.20
N ILE A 37 14.09 24.29 0.30
CA ILE A 37 13.45 23.61 -0.83
C ILE A 37 11.95 23.84 -0.71
N ASP A 38 11.38 24.60 -1.64
CA ASP A 38 9.95 24.93 -1.61
C ASP A 38 9.07 23.82 -2.22
N GLU A 39 7.75 23.89 -2.00
CA GLU A 39 6.81 22.86 -2.44
C GLU A 39 6.81 22.62 -3.97
N ASN A 40 7.18 23.61 -4.78
CA ASN A 40 7.25 23.47 -6.22
C ASN A 40 8.44 22.59 -6.63
N GLU A 41 9.58 22.78 -5.96
CA GLU A 41 10.79 21.97 -6.15
C GLU A 41 10.57 20.54 -5.65
N VAL A 42 9.90 20.38 -4.50
CA VAL A 42 9.40 19.08 -4.03
C VAL A 42 8.53 18.42 -5.11
N GLY A 43 7.64 19.18 -5.75
CA GLY A 43 6.81 18.68 -6.85
C GLY A 43 7.64 18.10 -8.01
N TYR A 44 8.77 18.71 -8.36
CA TYR A 44 9.64 18.16 -9.40
C TYR A 44 10.39 16.90 -8.95
N ILE A 45 10.85 16.84 -7.71
CA ILE A 45 11.43 15.62 -7.13
C ILE A 45 10.38 14.49 -7.13
N ALA A 46 9.14 14.80 -6.75
CA ALA A 46 8.03 13.88 -6.74
C ALA A 46 7.74 13.30 -8.12
N LEU A 47 7.89 14.08 -9.20
CA LEU A 47 7.73 13.58 -10.56
C LEU A 47 8.76 12.49 -10.91
N HIS A 48 10.03 12.68 -10.51
CA HIS A 48 11.07 11.68 -10.71
C HIS A 48 10.82 10.41 -9.90
N ILE A 49 10.39 10.55 -8.65
CA ILE A 49 10.02 9.42 -7.78
C ILE A 49 8.81 8.69 -8.36
N GLY A 50 7.77 9.42 -8.77
CA GLY A 50 6.57 8.87 -9.40
C GLY A 50 6.89 8.08 -10.65
N ALA A 51 7.73 8.65 -11.54
CA ALA A 51 8.20 7.93 -12.73
C ALA A 51 9.00 6.67 -12.38
N ALA A 52 9.81 6.69 -11.32
CA ALA A 52 10.54 5.51 -10.85
C ALA A 52 9.59 4.42 -10.30
N ILE A 53 8.53 4.80 -9.58
CA ILE A 53 7.49 3.89 -9.12
C ILE A 53 6.77 3.24 -10.30
N GLU A 54 6.37 4.01 -11.32
CA GLU A 54 5.72 3.47 -12.51
C GLU A 54 6.63 2.54 -13.31
N ARG A 55 7.92 2.90 -13.49
CA ARG A 55 8.91 1.99 -14.09
C ARG A 55 9.02 0.68 -13.32
N ARG A 56 9.02 0.73 -11.99
CA ARG A 56 9.07 -0.48 -11.16
C ARG A 56 7.83 -1.35 -11.35
N LYS A 57 6.64 -0.77 -11.50
CA LYS A 57 5.42 -1.54 -11.81
C LYS A 57 5.52 -2.25 -13.16
N LEU A 58 6.06 -1.59 -14.18
CA LEU A 58 6.29 -2.20 -15.50
C LEU A 58 7.36 -3.29 -15.50
N MET A 59 8.35 -3.18 -14.59
CA MET A 59 9.40 -4.17 -14.40
C MET A 59 9.03 -5.26 -13.38
N SER A 60 7.92 -5.11 -12.65
CA SER A 60 7.47 -6.12 -11.70
C SER A 60 7.03 -7.34 -12.51
N GLU A 61 7.84 -8.38 -12.49
CA GLU A 61 7.49 -9.65 -13.13
C GLU A 61 6.21 -10.19 -12.50
N ALA A 62 5.38 -10.83 -13.33
CA ALA A 62 4.20 -11.51 -12.87
C ALA A 62 4.61 -12.54 -11.80
N LYS A 63 3.88 -12.58 -10.68
CA LYS A 63 4.14 -13.54 -9.61
C LYS A 63 4.00 -14.95 -10.16
N ARG A 64 4.95 -15.82 -9.85
CA ARG A 64 5.01 -17.18 -10.38
C ARG A 64 4.36 -18.12 -9.39
N CYS A 65 3.29 -18.81 -9.77
CA CYS A 65 2.65 -19.78 -8.90
C CYS A 65 2.56 -21.18 -9.51
N LEU A 66 2.56 -22.17 -8.63
CA LEU A 66 2.33 -23.57 -8.96
C LEU A 66 0.99 -24.02 -8.37
N ILE A 67 0.17 -24.70 -9.16
CA ILE A 67 -1.09 -25.29 -8.67
C ILE A 67 -0.83 -26.73 -8.25
N VAL A 68 -1.17 -27.08 -7.01
CA VAL A 68 -1.08 -28.45 -6.50
C VAL A 68 -2.46 -28.99 -6.16
N CYS A 69 -2.88 -30.07 -6.83
CA CYS A 69 -4.22 -30.62 -6.66
C CYS A 69 -4.19 -32.14 -6.45
N ALA A 70 -5.03 -32.66 -5.56
CA ALA A 70 -5.16 -34.10 -5.31
C ALA A 70 -6.21 -34.77 -6.21
N SER A 71 -7.22 -34.03 -6.68
CA SER A 71 -8.37 -34.57 -7.43
C SER A 71 -8.12 -34.74 -8.94
N GLY A 72 -6.88 -34.53 -9.39
CA GLY A 72 -6.44 -34.77 -10.76
C GLY A 72 -6.54 -33.55 -11.69
N PHE A 73 -6.25 -33.79 -12.97
CA PHE A 73 -6.02 -32.75 -13.98
C PHE A 73 -7.22 -31.80 -14.18
N GLY A 74 -8.46 -32.30 -14.10
CA GLY A 74 -9.66 -31.49 -14.36
C GLY A 74 -9.85 -30.34 -13.36
N THR A 75 -9.69 -30.60 -12.07
CA THR A 75 -9.77 -29.55 -11.03
C THR A 75 -8.63 -28.55 -11.16
N ALA A 76 -7.42 -29.02 -11.45
CA ALA A 76 -6.28 -28.16 -11.66
C ALA A 76 -6.49 -27.21 -12.85
N GLN A 77 -7.13 -27.67 -13.93
CA GLN A 77 -7.51 -26.84 -15.08
C GLN A 77 -8.54 -25.77 -14.72
N LEU A 78 -9.56 -26.10 -13.92
CA LEU A 78 -10.54 -25.11 -13.46
C LEU A 78 -9.89 -23.99 -12.64
N ILE A 79 -9.00 -24.35 -11.71
CA ILE A 79 -8.21 -23.38 -10.93
C ILE A 79 -7.36 -22.55 -11.89
N TYR A 80 -6.61 -23.18 -12.79
CA TYR A 80 -5.73 -22.51 -13.77
C TYR A 80 -6.48 -21.47 -14.60
N TYR A 81 -7.60 -21.83 -15.23
CA TYR A 81 -8.34 -20.90 -16.08
C TYR A 81 -8.98 -19.77 -15.28
N LYS A 82 -9.43 -20.04 -14.05
CA LYS A 82 -10.02 -19.02 -13.19
C LYS A 82 -8.96 -18.02 -12.70
N LEU A 83 -7.77 -18.49 -12.33
CA LEU A 83 -6.63 -17.64 -12.00
C LEU A 83 -6.15 -16.82 -13.20
N LYS A 84 -6.04 -17.45 -14.37
CA LYS A 84 -5.65 -16.77 -15.61
C LYS A 84 -6.63 -15.68 -16.02
N ASN A 85 -7.93 -15.92 -15.84
CA ASN A 85 -8.97 -14.94 -16.14
C ASN A 85 -8.94 -13.75 -15.16
N GLN A 86 -8.68 -14.00 -13.88
CA GLN A 86 -8.71 -12.97 -12.85
C GLN A 86 -7.40 -12.17 -12.75
N PHE A 87 -6.25 -12.84 -12.84
CA PHE A 87 -4.93 -12.29 -12.50
C PHE A 87 -3.89 -12.44 -13.63
N GLY A 88 -4.32 -12.73 -14.86
CA GLY A 88 -3.40 -13.15 -15.93
C GLY A 88 -2.34 -12.13 -16.37
N LYS A 89 -2.40 -10.88 -15.90
CA LYS A 89 -1.35 -9.87 -16.14
C LYS A 89 -0.32 -9.85 -15.01
N GLU A 90 -0.78 -10.09 -13.79
CA GLU A 90 0.00 -10.00 -12.55
C GLU A 90 0.50 -11.37 -12.06
N LEU A 91 -0.01 -12.48 -12.63
CA LEU A 91 0.27 -13.85 -12.21
C LEU A 91 0.62 -14.75 -13.40
N ASP A 92 1.78 -15.40 -13.31
CA ASP A 92 2.21 -16.49 -14.18
C ASP A 92 1.99 -17.85 -13.49
N VAL A 93 1.08 -18.65 -14.03
CA VAL A 93 0.86 -20.01 -13.53
C VAL A 93 1.81 -20.97 -14.25
N VAL A 94 2.94 -21.24 -13.62
CA VAL A 94 4.07 -22.00 -14.18
C VAL A 94 3.68 -23.45 -14.50
N GLY A 95 2.71 -23.99 -13.77
CA GLY A 95 2.16 -25.31 -14.07
C GLY A 95 1.19 -25.83 -13.03
N THR A 96 0.81 -27.09 -13.24
CA THR A 96 0.00 -27.87 -12.32
C THR A 96 0.72 -29.18 -12.00
N THR A 97 0.65 -29.64 -10.76
CA THR A 97 1.24 -30.92 -10.35
C THR A 97 0.38 -31.61 -9.29
N GLU A 98 0.49 -32.94 -9.19
CA GLU A 98 -0.06 -33.67 -8.07
C GLU A 98 0.87 -33.62 -6.85
N TYR A 99 0.30 -33.68 -5.66
CA TYR A 99 1.04 -33.55 -4.40
C TYR A 99 2.24 -34.51 -4.28
N TYR A 100 2.06 -35.77 -4.69
CA TYR A 100 3.12 -36.77 -4.57
C TYR A 100 4.33 -36.51 -5.50
N LYS A 101 4.18 -35.68 -6.55
CA LYS A 101 5.26 -35.24 -7.44
C LYS A 101 5.85 -33.89 -7.05
N LEU A 102 5.30 -33.22 -6.03
CA LEU A 102 5.74 -31.90 -5.62
C LEU A 102 7.22 -31.89 -5.20
N ARG A 103 7.70 -32.97 -4.59
CA ARG A 103 9.09 -33.11 -4.13
C ARG A 103 10.12 -33.14 -5.27
N ASP A 104 9.70 -33.56 -6.45
CA ASP A 104 10.54 -33.61 -7.64
C ASP A 104 10.50 -32.28 -8.43
N TYR A 105 9.70 -31.32 -7.97
CA TYR A 105 9.53 -30.03 -8.63
C TYR A 105 10.54 -29.02 -8.09
N ASN A 106 11.18 -28.25 -9.00
CA ASN A 106 12.03 -27.15 -8.59
C ASN A 106 11.17 -25.95 -8.18
N LEU A 107 11.22 -25.58 -6.90
CA LEU A 107 10.43 -24.50 -6.33
C LEU A 107 11.19 -23.16 -6.22
N ASN A 108 12.44 -23.07 -6.69
CA ASN A 108 13.28 -21.88 -6.50
C ASN A 108 12.70 -20.62 -7.16
N ASP A 109 12.00 -20.77 -8.28
CA ASP A 109 11.40 -19.66 -9.04
C ASP A 109 9.87 -19.59 -8.86
N ILE A 110 9.35 -20.16 -7.76
CA ILE A 110 7.92 -20.14 -7.43
C ILE A 110 7.72 -19.23 -6.21
N ASP A 111 6.94 -18.16 -6.39
CA ASP A 111 6.62 -17.21 -5.32
C ASP A 111 5.64 -17.81 -4.30
N PHE A 112 4.67 -18.61 -4.75
CA PHE A 112 3.70 -19.30 -3.88
C PHE A 112 3.02 -20.49 -4.57
N ILE A 113 2.41 -21.38 -3.78
CA ILE A 113 1.64 -22.53 -4.25
C ILE A 113 0.15 -22.29 -3.99
N VAL A 114 -0.71 -22.56 -4.98
CA VAL A 114 -2.16 -22.65 -4.80
C VAL A 114 -2.51 -24.13 -4.66
N SER A 115 -3.03 -24.54 -3.50
CA SER A 115 -3.33 -25.95 -3.26
C SER A 115 -4.78 -26.23 -2.90
N SER A 116 -5.35 -27.28 -3.49
CA SER A 116 -6.66 -27.79 -3.09
C SER A 116 -6.62 -28.73 -1.89
N ILE A 117 -5.43 -28.95 -1.30
CA ILE A 117 -5.20 -29.81 -0.14
C ILE A 117 -4.23 -29.10 0.84
N PRO A 118 -4.18 -29.51 2.11
CA PRO A 118 -3.17 -29.01 3.03
C PRO A 118 -1.77 -29.51 2.63
N ILE A 119 -0.79 -28.60 2.63
CA ILE A 119 0.63 -28.88 2.38
C ILE A 119 1.43 -28.11 3.43
N SER A 120 2.37 -28.78 4.10
CA SER A 120 3.20 -28.18 5.15
C SER A 120 4.68 -28.55 5.07
N ASP A 121 5.07 -29.41 4.12
CA ASP A 121 6.44 -29.90 3.95
C ASP A 121 7.25 -29.14 2.89
N VAL A 122 6.91 -27.86 2.64
CA VAL A 122 7.60 -26.96 1.69
C VAL A 122 7.91 -25.61 2.33
N LEU A 123 9.00 -24.97 1.88
CA LEU A 123 9.40 -23.64 2.34
C LEU A 123 8.68 -22.49 1.61
N VAL A 124 8.10 -22.78 0.45
CA VAL A 124 7.35 -21.82 -0.36
C VAL A 124 5.95 -21.62 0.27
N PRO A 125 5.44 -20.37 0.36
CA PRO A 125 4.10 -20.11 0.90
C PRO A 125 3.01 -20.92 0.18
N VAL A 126 2.09 -21.52 0.94
CA VAL A 126 0.96 -22.29 0.40
C VAL A 126 -0.36 -21.60 0.71
N ILE A 127 -1.14 -21.32 -0.32
CA ILE A 127 -2.52 -20.84 -0.24
C ILE A 127 -3.45 -22.02 -0.43
N GLN A 128 -4.05 -22.49 0.67
CA GLN A 128 -5.06 -23.52 0.59
C GLN A 128 -6.39 -22.92 0.13
N VAL A 129 -6.95 -23.50 -0.94
CA VAL A 129 -8.19 -23.10 -1.61
C VAL A 129 -9.12 -24.29 -1.80
N ASN A 130 -10.37 -24.01 -2.15
CA ASN A 130 -11.29 -25.05 -2.55
C ASN A 130 -11.01 -25.53 -3.99
N ALA A 131 -11.36 -26.79 -4.28
CA ALA A 131 -11.29 -27.36 -5.64
C ALA A 131 -12.08 -26.54 -6.67
N ILE A 132 -13.20 -25.95 -6.25
CA ILE A 132 -13.94 -24.94 -6.99
C ILE A 132 -13.71 -23.63 -6.26
N LEU A 133 -12.90 -22.74 -6.83
CA LEU A 133 -12.56 -21.46 -6.18
C LEU A 133 -13.82 -20.64 -5.93
N GLY A 134 -14.02 -20.16 -4.71
CA GLY A 134 -14.99 -19.11 -4.38
C GLY A 134 -14.35 -17.71 -4.39
N ASP A 135 -15.15 -16.68 -4.13
CA ASP A 135 -14.67 -15.29 -4.06
C ASP A 135 -13.65 -15.09 -2.93
N ASN A 136 -13.87 -15.77 -1.78
CA ASN A 136 -12.91 -15.76 -0.68
C ASN A 136 -11.55 -16.36 -1.05
N ASP A 137 -11.53 -17.37 -1.94
CA ASP A 137 -10.28 -17.96 -2.43
C ASP A 137 -9.56 -16.97 -3.35
N LEU A 138 -10.29 -16.28 -4.22
CA LEU A 138 -9.74 -15.23 -5.09
C LEU A 138 -9.19 -14.06 -4.28
N ILE A 139 -9.86 -13.62 -3.21
CA ILE A 139 -9.36 -12.54 -2.34
C ILE A 139 -8.03 -12.94 -1.70
N LYS A 140 -7.93 -14.17 -1.16
CA LYS A 140 -6.68 -14.68 -0.57
C LYS A 140 -5.55 -14.70 -1.60
N ILE A 141 -5.82 -15.16 -2.82
CA ILE A 141 -4.82 -15.22 -3.88
C ILE A 141 -4.42 -13.81 -4.32
N GLY A 142 -5.38 -12.89 -4.45
CA GLY A 142 -5.15 -11.49 -4.79
C GLY A 142 -4.17 -10.81 -3.83
N GLN A 143 -4.28 -11.08 -2.52
CA GLN A 143 -3.34 -10.57 -1.51
C GLN A 143 -1.88 -10.97 -1.78
N PHE A 144 -1.65 -12.17 -2.33
CA PHE A 144 -0.31 -12.66 -2.70
C PHE A 144 0.16 -12.18 -4.07
N VAL A 145 -0.78 -11.95 -5.00
CA VAL A 145 -0.52 -11.35 -6.32
C VAL A 145 -0.16 -9.87 -6.20
N GLY A 146 -0.54 -9.22 -5.10
CA GLY A 146 -0.31 -7.79 -4.86
C GLY A 146 -1.55 -6.92 -5.05
N GLU A 147 -2.72 -7.52 -5.29
CA GLU A 147 -4.00 -6.84 -5.14
C GLU A 147 -4.24 -6.57 -3.65
N LYS A 148 -4.03 -5.33 -3.22
CA LYS A 148 -4.42 -4.87 -1.88
C LYS A 148 -5.94 -4.73 -1.80
N SER A 149 -6.65 -5.85 -1.75
CA SER A 149 -8.03 -5.91 -1.27
C SER A 149 -8.00 -5.94 0.26
N HIS A 150 -7.65 -4.81 0.87
CA HIS A 150 -7.92 -4.62 2.30
C HIS A 150 -9.34 -4.07 2.40
N SER A 151 -10.15 -4.69 3.27
CA SER A 151 -11.43 -4.10 3.65
C SER A 151 -11.15 -2.71 4.21
N ILE A 152 -11.79 -1.67 3.69
CA ILE A 152 -11.54 -0.30 4.15
C ILE A 152 -11.81 -0.15 5.66
N ASN A 153 -12.67 -1.00 6.21
CA ASN A 153 -12.99 -1.06 7.64
C ASN A 153 -11.78 -1.38 8.52
N THR A 154 -10.69 -1.95 7.99
CA THR A 154 -9.47 -2.18 8.79
C THR A 154 -8.66 -0.91 9.04
N TYR A 155 -8.97 0.20 8.36
CA TYR A 155 -8.30 1.48 8.52
C TYR A 155 -9.10 2.49 9.35
N PHE A 156 -10.26 2.10 9.88
CA PHE A 156 -11.11 2.97 10.68
C PHE A 156 -11.35 2.36 12.06
N ASP A 157 -10.93 3.06 13.11
CA ASP A 157 -11.40 2.81 14.47
C ASP A 157 -12.71 3.58 14.70
N GLU A 158 -13.76 2.86 15.10
CA GLU A 158 -15.08 3.46 15.39
C GLU A 158 -14.98 4.56 16.45
N LYS A 159 -14.09 4.43 17.43
CA LYS A 159 -13.89 5.42 18.50
C LYS A 159 -13.22 6.70 18.01
N LEU A 160 -12.42 6.60 16.95
CA LEU A 160 -11.70 7.72 16.35
C LEU A 160 -12.40 8.24 15.09
N THR A 161 -13.59 7.72 14.78
CA THR A 161 -14.37 8.14 13.62
C THR A 161 -15.41 9.16 14.04
N PHE A 162 -15.18 10.41 13.69
CA PHE A 162 -16.05 11.53 14.05
C PHE A 162 -16.80 12.09 12.85
N LEU A 163 -18.13 12.02 12.88
CA LEU A 163 -18.97 12.51 11.79
C LEU A 163 -19.67 13.82 12.16
N ARG A 164 -19.86 14.70 11.16
CA ARG A 164 -20.66 15.94 11.26
C ARG A 164 -20.24 16.89 12.39
N LYS A 165 -18.93 16.99 12.63
CA LYS A 165 -18.37 18.00 13.55
C LYS A 165 -18.54 19.40 12.97
N LYS A 166 -18.53 20.41 13.84
CA LYS A 166 -18.82 21.82 13.47
C LYS A 166 -17.58 22.68 13.30
N ASN A 167 -16.39 22.12 13.50
CA ASN A 167 -15.11 22.80 13.31
C ASN A 167 -15.02 23.34 11.88
N GLN A 168 -14.58 24.59 11.73
CA GLN A 168 -14.57 25.30 10.46
C GLN A 168 -13.17 25.67 9.97
N THR A 169 -12.17 25.69 10.87
CA THR A 169 -10.79 26.01 10.52
C THR A 169 -9.88 24.79 10.67
N MET A 170 -8.72 24.84 10.02
CA MET A 170 -7.68 23.82 10.14
C MET A 170 -7.27 23.65 11.60
N GLU A 171 -7.03 24.75 12.30
CA GLU A 171 -6.59 24.77 13.69
C GLU A 171 -7.63 24.17 14.62
N GLU A 172 -8.91 24.50 14.42
CA GLU A 172 -10.00 23.91 15.19
C GLU A 172 -10.10 22.40 14.97
N VAL A 173 -9.88 21.91 13.74
CA VAL A 173 -9.91 20.49 13.41
C VAL A 173 -8.71 19.77 14.01
N LEU A 174 -7.49 20.29 13.81
CA LEU A 174 -6.26 19.68 14.30
C LEU A 174 -6.21 19.65 15.83
N SER A 175 -6.62 20.72 16.51
CA SER A 175 -6.73 20.75 17.96
C SER A 175 -7.74 19.72 18.46
N PHE A 176 -8.93 19.63 17.84
CA PHE A 176 -9.93 18.63 18.22
C PHE A 176 -9.42 17.20 18.06
N LEU A 177 -8.77 16.88 16.94
CA LEU A 177 -8.22 15.55 16.69
C LEU A 177 -7.10 15.22 17.70
N ASN A 178 -6.20 16.16 17.95
CA ASN A 178 -5.14 15.99 18.95
C ASN A 178 -5.69 15.69 20.34
N ASP A 179 -6.71 16.43 20.77
CA ASP A 179 -7.31 16.26 22.10
C ASP A 179 -7.92 14.86 22.28
N GLU A 180 -8.61 14.34 21.26
CA GLU A 180 -9.17 12.98 21.29
C GLU A 180 -8.05 11.92 21.29
N LEU A 181 -6.95 12.13 20.55
CA LEU A 181 -5.81 11.21 20.54
C LEU A 181 -5.04 11.18 21.87
N ILE A 182 -4.85 12.34 22.51
CA ILE A 182 -4.23 12.43 23.86
C ILE A 182 -5.12 11.74 24.89
N LYS A 183 -6.43 11.97 24.83
CA LYS A 183 -7.41 11.38 25.76
C LYS A 183 -7.45 9.85 25.68
N GLU A 184 -7.30 9.27 24.50
CA GLU A 184 -7.16 7.81 24.33
C GLU A 184 -5.75 7.29 24.65
N GLY A 185 -4.80 8.17 24.98
CA GLY A 185 -3.43 7.81 25.33
C GLY A 185 -2.63 7.26 24.15
N LEU A 186 -2.93 7.74 22.93
CA LEU A 186 -2.33 7.28 21.69
C LEU A 186 -1.11 8.10 21.27
N VAL A 187 -1.07 9.37 21.67
CA VAL A 187 -0.01 10.34 21.39
C VAL A 187 0.31 11.18 22.64
N ASP A 188 1.44 11.89 22.60
CA ASP A 188 1.84 12.83 23.65
C ASP A 188 1.57 14.30 23.26
N ASP A 189 1.87 15.22 24.18
CA ASP A 189 1.63 16.66 24.02
C ASP A 189 2.46 17.31 22.89
N THR A 190 3.44 16.60 22.30
CA THR A 190 4.28 17.09 21.20
C THR A 190 3.70 16.77 19.81
N PHE A 191 2.62 15.99 19.75
CA PHE A 191 2.06 15.52 18.48
C PHE A 191 1.56 16.67 17.60
N LEU A 192 0.76 17.58 18.17
CA LEU A 192 0.16 18.69 17.42
C LEU A 192 1.23 19.62 16.83
N GLU A 193 2.27 19.94 17.60
CA GLU A 193 3.41 20.75 17.12
C GLU A 193 4.08 20.10 15.91
N ALA A 194 4.33 18.79 15.96
CA ALA A 194 4.94 18.06 14.85
C ALA A 194 4.03 17.96 13.60
N VAL A 195 2.70 18.00 13.77
CA VAL A 195 1.76 18.12 12.63
C VAL A 195 1.84 19.52 12.02
N TYR A 196 1.93 20.58 12.84
CA TYR A 196 2.10 21.94 12.33
C TYR A 196 3.42 22.13 11.58
N GLU A 197 4.53 21.61 12.12
CA GLU A 197 5.82 21.60 11.42
C GLU A 197 5.70 20.95 10.03
N ARG A 198 4.89 19.88 9.89
CA ARG A 198 4.63 19.26 8.59
C ARG A 198 3.80 20.15 7.67
N GLU A 199 2.75 20.80 8.18
CA GLU A 199 1.86 21.66 7.39
C GLU A 199 2.59 22.90 6.85
N GLU A 200 3.56 23.45 7.59
CA GLU A 200 4.36 24.60 7.16
C GLU A 200 5.20 24.31 5.91
N ILE A 201 5.66 23.06 5.73
CA ILE A 201 6.45 22.65 4.57
C ILE A 201 5.58 22.56 3.31
N ALA A 202 4.42 21.90 3.43
CA ALA A 202 3.45 21.77 2.34
C ALA A 202 2.09 21.34 2.90
N PRO A 203 0.97 21.90 2.43
CA PRO A 203 -0.35 21.51 2.94
C PRO A 203 -0.65 20.02 2.74
N THR A 204 -1.15 19.33 3.78
CA THR A 204 -1.55 17.90 3.71
C THR A 204 -2.93 17.66 3.09
N SER A 205 -3.48 18.68 2.45
CA SER A 205 -4.67 18.55 1.61
C SER A 205 -4.29 18.02 0.22
N TYR A 206 -5.02 16.99 -0.25
CA TYR A 206 -4.76 16.31 -1.53
C TYR A 206 -5.87 16.58 -2.57
N GLY A 207 -6.73 17.56 -2.32
CA GLY A 207 -7.89 17.87 -3.15
C GLY A 207 -9.11 17.01 -2.83
N ASN A 208 -10.18 17.17 -3.62
CA ASN A 208 -11.48 16.51 -3.41
C ASN A 208 -12.06 16.66 -1.98
N PHE A 209 -11.73 17.77 -1.30
CA PHE A 209 -12.11 18.02 0.10
C PHE A 209 -11.58 16.97 1.09
N VAL A 210 -10.41 16.38 0.81
CA VAL A 210 -9.72 15.43 1.69
C VAL A 210 -8.37 16.00 2.12
N ALA A 211 -8.07 15.87 3.41
CA ALA A 211 -6.76 16.15 4.00
C ALA A 211 -6.36 14.98 4.89
N ILE A 212 -5.06 14.71 4.99
CA ILE A 212 -4.50 13.64 5.83
C ILE A 212 -3.39 14.26 6.68
N PRO A 213 -3.75 15.02 7.73
CA PRO A 213 -2.75 15.64 8.59
C PRO A 213 -1.96 14.59 9.35
N HIS A 214 -0.64 14.68 9.30
CA HIS A 214 0.28 13.75 9.95
C HIS A 214 1.62 14.45 10.22
N PRO A 215 2.42 14.01 11.21
CA PRO A 215 3.77 14.51 11.40
C PRO A 215 4.75 13.92 10.37
N ILE A 216 5.88 14.59 10.13
CA ILE A 216 6.97 14.08 9.25
C ILE A 216 7.49 12.73 9.74
N THR A 217 7.69 12.62 11.06
CA THR A 217 8.16 11.41 11.72
C THR A 217 7.07 10.83 12.62
N PRO A 218 6.83 9.50 12.61
CA PRO A 218 5.88 8.88 13.51
C PRO A 218 6.16 9.22 14.98
N LYS A 219 5.11 9.56 15.72
CA LYS A 219 5.18 9.90 17.17
C LYS A 219 4.65 8.79 18.08
N THR A 220 4.26 7.66 17.51
CA THR A 220 3.66 6.52 18.22
C THR A 220 3.95 5.22 17.47
N GLU A 221 4.08 4.12 18.20
CA GLU A 221 4.28 2.78 17.62
C GLU A 221 2.95 2.03 17.38
N LYS A 222 1.84 2.58 17.88
CA LYS A 222 0.50 1.99 17.72
C LYS A 222 -0.15 2.51 16.44
N LEU A 223 -0.70 1.60 15.65
CA LEU A 223 -1.61 1.94 14.55
C LEU A 223 -3.01 2.18 15.15
N PHE A 224 -3.66 3.27 14.76
CA PHE A 224 -5.01 3.64 15.16
C PHE A 224 -5.70 4.41 14.02
#